data_AF-A0AAN6N8B0-F1
#
_entry.id   AF-A0AAN6N8B0-F1
#
_cell.length_a   1.000
_cell.length_b   1.000
_cell.length_c   1.000
_cell.angle_alpha   90.00
_cell.angle_beta   90.00
_cell.angle_gamma   90.00
#
_symmetry.space_group_name_H-M   'P 1'
#
loop_
_entity.id
_entity.type
_entity.pdbx_description
1 polymer ?
#
loop_
_entity_poly.entity_id
_entity_poly.type
_entity_poly.pdbx_seq_one_letter_code
_entity_poly.pdbx_strand_id
1 'polypeptide(L)'
;MASCSPLTNFTSSNAVTARAVNALASYYGGNLAGGNCMFASYSLPPGIYGTALAGANWNSAAQCGGCLRVTGPWGNSIKVMVVDQCPGCAPNQLDLFQDAFSQIGPLDASIININYETVSCDLNSPLFVRNKDGASKWWFSMQVFNANQPVTSLDVSTDGGKAWQTTIRRDYNYFERPSGGGFGTDAVTVRITCANGAQQTLWNIGVDGWSWFTASGNC
;
A
#
# COMPACT_ATOMS: atom_id res chain seq x y z
N MET A 1 2.75 54.61 21.70
CA MET A 1 2.72 53.57 22.74
C MET A 1 1.28 53.07 22.84
N ALA A 2 0.86 51.85 22.57
CA ALA A 2 1.47 50.63 22.05
C ALA A 2 0.39 49.94 21.18
N SER A 3 0.79 49.35 20.05
CA SER A 3 -0.08 48.63 19.12
C SER A 3 -0.35 47.22 19.64
N CYS A 4 -1.61 46.78 19.62
CA CYS A 4 -2.03 45.45 20.04
C CYS A 4 -1.95 44.49 18.83
N SER A 5 -1.06 43.51 18.88
CA SER A 5 -0.94 42.46 17.86
C SER A 5 -1.99 41.36 18.08
N PRO A 6 -2.57 40.76 17.02
CA PRO A 6 -3.52 39.67 17.17
C PRO A 6 -2.80 38.34 17.46
N LEU A 7 -3.40 37.55 18.35
CA LEU A 7 -2.98 36.20 18.70
C LEU A 7 -3.10 35.27 17.48
N THR A 8 -2.00 34.61 17.13
CA THR A 8 -1.97 33.53 16.13
C THR A 8 -2.72 32.32 16.66
N ASN A 9 -3.79 31.92 15.96
CA ASN A 9 -4.47 30.65 16.16
C ASN A 9 -3.53 29.50 15.79
N PHE A 10 -3.04 28.75 16.77
CA PHE A 10 -2.46 27.43 16.54
C PHE A 10 -3.61 26.47 16.24
N THR A 11 -3.80 26.13 14.97
CA THR A 11 -4.62 24.97 14.59
C THR A 11 -3.85 23.72 14.99
N SER A 12 -4.28 23.06 16.06
CA SER A 12 -3.84 21.71 16.42
C SER A 12 -4.24 20.76 15.30
N SER A 13 -3.25 20.21 14.58
CA SER A 13 -3.46 19.08 13.68
C SER A 13 -3.91 17.88 14.52
N ASN A 14 -5.18 17.50 14.42
CA ASN A 14 -5.66 16.23 14.94
C ASN A 14 -5.09 15.11 14.08
N ALA A 15 -3.90 14.62 14.44
CA ALA A 15 -3.44 13.32 13.99
C ALA A 15 -4.40 12.29 14.59
N VAL A 16 -5.24 11.69 13.74
CA VAL A 16 -6.00 10.50 14.13
C VAL A 16 -4.97 9.40 14.32
N THR A 17 -4.55 9.15 15.56
CA THR A 17 -3.70 8.02 15.89
C THR A 17 -4.48 6.75 15.55
N ALA A 18 -4.03 6.01 14.53
CA ALA A 18 -4.53 4.68 14.25
C ALA A 18 -4.45 3.87 15.56
N ARG A 19 -5.56 3.27 15.99
CA ARG A 19 -5.57 2.49 17.23
C ARG A 19 -4.71 1.24 17.04
N ALA A 20 -3.76 1.03 17.95
CA ALA A 20 -2.95 -0.18 17.97
C ALA A 20 -3.83 -1.43 18.12
N VAL A 21 -3.53 -2.45 17.32
CA VAL A 21 -4.18 -3.75 17.29
C VAL A 21 -3.31 -4.73 18.08
N ASN A 22 -3.87 -5.36 19.12
CA ASN A 22 -3.23 -6.48 19.78
C ASN A 22 -3.46 -7.75 18.96
N ALA A 23 -2.40 -8.47 18.63
CA ALA A 23 -2.46 -9.63 17.75
C ALA A 23 -1.35 -10.64 18.08
N LEU A 24 -1.37 -11.75 17.34
CA LEU A 24 -0.26 -12.70 17.28
C LEU A 24 0.58 -12.42 16.03
N ALA A 25 1.86 -12.75 16.09
CA ALA A 25 2.70 -12.89 14.92
C ALA A 25 3.29 -14.29 14.87
N SER A 26 3.26 -14.92 13.70
CA SER A 26 4.12 -16.05 13.31
C SER A 26 5.16 -15.58 12.30
N TYR A 27 5.95 -16.50 11.74
CA TYR A 27 6.84 -16.19 10.63
C TYR A 27 6.90 -17.29 9.57
N TYR A 28 7.36 -16.88 8.38
CA TYR A 28 7.69 -17.78 7.26
C TYR A 28 8.98 -17.32 6.55
N GLY A 29 9.46 -18.14 5.60
CA GLY A 29 10.72 -17.87 4.89
C GLY A 29 10.75 -16.57 4.06
N GLY A 30 9.59 -15.96 3.79
CA GLY A 30 9.46 -14.73 3.01
C GLY A 30 9.52 -14.99 1.49
N ASN A 31 8.57 -14.40 0.76
CA ASN A 31 8.57 -14.43 -0.70
C ASN A 31 7.88 -13.18 -1.27
N LEU A 32 8.64 -12.09 -1.44
CA LEU A 32 8.09 -10.85 -1.99
C LEU A 32 7.53 -11.03 -3.41
N ALA A 33 8.22 -11.84 -4.23
CA ALA A 33 7.88 -11.97 -5.64
C ALA A 33 6.66 -12.84 -5.90
N GLY A 34 6.44 -13.85 -5.06
CA GLY A 34 5.29 -14.75 -5.13
C GLY A 34 4.14 -14.40 -4.18
N GLY A 35 4.27 -13.33 -3.39
CA GLY A 35 3.21 -12.91 -2.48
C GLY A 35 1.96 -12.42 -3.21
N ASN A 36 0.81 -12.52 -2.56
CA ASN A 36 -0.49 -12.21 -3.15
C ASN A 36 -0.66 -10.71 -3.51
N CYS A 37 0.23 -9.81 -3.03
CA CYS A 37 0.27 -8.42 -3.49
C CYS A 37 0.94 -8.23 -4.86
N MET A 38 1.50 -9.29 -5.47
CA MET A 38 2.11 -9.30 -6.81
C MET A 38 3.29 -8.34 -6.98
N PHE A 39 4.15 -8.23 -5.96
CA PHE A 39 5.31 -7.33 -5.96
C PHE A 39 6.59 -7.93 -6.60
N ALA A 40 6.43 -8.79 -7.62
CA ALA A 40 7.51 -9.51 -8.32
C ALA A 40 8.68 -8.65 -8.87
N SER A 41 8.44 -7.38 -9.17
CA SER A 41 9.45 -6.46 -9.72
C SER A 41 9.76 -5.30 -8.77
N TYR A 42 9.41 -5.45 -7.49
CA TYR A 42 9.64 -4.46 -6.45
C TYR A 42 10.72 -4.96 -5.50
N SER A 43 11.44 -4.04 -4.88
CA SER A 43 12.38 -4.34 -3.79
C SER A 43 11.92 -3.56 -2.57
N LEU A 44 11.88 -4.22 -1.41
CA LEU A 44 11.53 -3.55 -0.17
C LEU A 44 12.56 -2.46 0.14
N PRO A 45 12.12 -1.25 0.52
CA PRO A 45 13.02 -0.18 0.92
C PRO A 45 13.86 -0.58 2.15
N PRO A 46 15.09 -0.07 2.29
CA PRO A 46 15.92 -0.36 3.46
C PRO A 46 15.20 -0.05 4.78
N GLY A 47 15.28 -0.98 5.74
CA GLY A 47 14.62 -0.84 7.05
C GLY A 47 13.13 -1.15 7.06
N ILE A 48 12.55 -1.59 5.94
CA ILE A 48 11.18 -2.10 5.84
C ILE A 48 11.23 -3.59 5.50
N TYR A 49 10.62 -4.42 6.34
CA TYR A 49 10.54 -5.86 6.12
C TYR A 49 9.19 -6.26 5.51
N GLY A 50 9.03 -7.54 5.13
CA GLY A 50 7.76 -8.07 4.60
C GLY A 50 6.90 -8.74 5.66
N THR A 51 5.58 -8.72 5.46
CA THR A 51 4.62 -9.55 6.20
C THR A 51 3.46 -9.99 5.30
N ALA A 52 2.92 -11.16 5.60
CA ALA A 52 1.59 -11.56 5.15
C ALA A 52 0.52 -11.08 6.16
N LEU A 53 -0.65 -10.73 5.65
CA LEU A 53 -1.81 -10.33 6.44
C LEU A 53 -2.82 -11.49 6.50
N ALA A 54 -3.46 -11.70 7.65
CA ALA A 54 -4.49 -12.72 7.80
C ALA A 54 -5.60 -12.61 6.74
N GLY A 55 -6.10 -13.76 6.29
CA GLY A 55 -7.14 -13.82 5.25
C GLY A 55 -8.39 -13.01 5.58
N ALA A 56 -8.82 -13.05 6.85
CA ALA A 56 -9.95 -12.26 7.35
C ALA A 56 -9.75 -10.74 7.25
N ASN A 57 -8.51 -10.28 7.13
CA ASN A 57 -8.12 -8.88 7.04
C ASN A 57 -7.71 -8.45 5.61
N TRP A 58 -7.68 -9.39 4.66
CA TRP A 58 -7.14 -9.14 3.32
C TRP A 58 -7.88 -8.04 2.56
N ASN A 59 -9.22 -8.02 2.68
CA ASN A 59 -10.10 -7.01 2.11
C ASN A 59 -9.73 -6.67 0.65
N SER A 60 -9.76 -7.67 -0.23
CA SER A 60 -9.40 -7.52 -1.66
C SER A 60 -8.06 -6.83 -1.89
N ALA A 61 -7.00 -7.18 -1.15
CA ALA A 61 -5.68 -6.56 -1.22
C ALA A 61 -5.63 -5.07 -0.82
N ALA A 62 -6.62 -4.55 -0.07
CA ALA A 62 -6.68 -3.13 0.29
C ALA A 62 -5.48 -2.62 1.10
N GLN A 63 -4.77 -3.52 1.81
CA GLN A 63 -3.60 -3.18 2.60
C GLN A 63 -2.27 -3.42 1.87
N CYS A 64 -2.28 -3.96 0.64
CA CYS A 64 -1.04 -4.21 -0.10
C CYS A 64 -0.21 -2.95 -0.28
N GLY A 65 1.07 -3.05 0.06
CA GLY A 65 2.02 -1.93 0.03
C GLY A 65 1.93 -0.99 1.23
N GLY A 66 0.89 -1.12 2.08
CA GLY A 66 0.77 -0.36 3.31
C GLY A 66 1.79 -0.82 4.37
N CYS A 67 2.24 0.12 5.19
CA CYS A 67 3.21 -0.15 6.25
C CYS A 67 2.56 -0.22 7.63
N LEU A 68 3.08 -1.13 8.45
CA LEU A 68 2.71 -1.33 9.84
C LEU A 68 3.93 -1.11 10.73
N ARG A 69 3.74 -0.46 11.88
CA ARG A 69 4.72 -0.45 12.97
C ARG A 69 4.35 -1.57 13.92
N VAL A 70 5.21 -2.57 14.06
CA VAL A 70 4.97 -3.78 14.85
C VAL A 70 5.89 -3.78 16.06
N THR A 71 5.34 -3.91 17.26
CA THR A 71 6.08 -4.01 18.51
C THR A 71 5.95 -5.42 19.06
N GLY A 72 7.08 -6.07 19.33
CA GLY A 72 7.12 -7.42 19.91
C GLY A 72 7.30 -7.43 21.43
N PRO A 73 7.43 -8.64 22.02
CA PRO A 73 7.56 -8.84 23.47
C PRO A 73 8.80 -8.20 24.09
N TRP A 74 9.86 -7.93 23.32
CA TRP A 74 11.05 -7.23 23.81
C TRP A 74 10.86 -5.70 23.93
N GLY A 75 9.74 -5.17 23.46
CA GLY A 75 9.40 -3.76 23.55
C GLY A 75 9.97 -2.87 22.43
N ASN A 76 10.84 -3.40 21.57
CA ASN A 76 11.28 -2.70 20.36
C ASN A 76 10.25 -2.84 19.22
N SER A 77 10.26 -1.87 18.30
CA SER A 77 9.38 -1.87 17.12
C SER A 77 10.16 -1.97 15.81
N ILE A 78 9.54 -2.59 14.81
CA ILE A 78 10.00 -2.62 13.42
C ILE A 78 8.92 -2.09 12.48
N LYS A 79 9.32 -1.73 11.25
CA LYS A 79 8.40 -1.38 10.17
C LYS A 79 8.31 -2.53 9.18
N VAL A 80 7.09 -2.97 8.86
CA VAL A 80 6.82 -4.03 7.89
C VAL A 80 5.85 -3.51 6.83
N MET A 81 5.96 -4.02 5.61
CA MET A 81 5.03 -3.78 4.52
C MET A 81 4.18 -5.02 4.29
N VAL A 82 2.87 -4.84 4.11
CA VAL A 82 1.98 -5.93 3.72
C VAL A 82 2.23 -6.29 2.26
N VAL A 83 2.72 -7.51 2.04
CA VAL A 83 3.16 -7.99 0.72
C VAL A 83 2.51 -9.30 0.31
N ASP A 84 1.79 -9.94 1.23
CA ASP A 84 1.21 -11.26 1.01
C ASP A 84 -0.05 -11.47 1.87
N GLN A 85 -0.75 -12.57 1.62
CA GLN A 85 -1.89 -13.02 2.39
C GLN A 85 -1.55 -14.33 3.09
N CYS A 86 -1.94 -14.47 4.35
CA CYS A 86 -1.96 -15.74 5.07
C CYS A 86 -3.41 -16.20 5.25
N PRO A 87 -3.97 -17.04 4.34
CA PRO A 87 -5.37 -17.45 4.42
C PRO A 87 -5.73 -18.21 5.70
N GLY A 88 -4.77 -18.97 6.25
CA GLY A 88 -4.97 -19.79 7.46
C GLY A 88 -4.70 -19.09 8.78
N CYS A 89 -4.21 -17.85 8.77
CA CYS A 89 -3.90 -17.09 9.98
C CYS A 89 -5.17 -16.63 10.69
N ALA A 90 -5.12 -16.56 12.03
CA ALA A 90 -6.21 -16.04 12.83
C ALA A 90 -6.49 -14.56 12.49
N PRO A 91 -7.70 -14.04 12.76
CA PRO A 91 -7.99 -12.62 12.54
C PRO A 91 -6.97 -11.71 13.22
N ASN A 92 -6.51 -10.69 12.49
CA ASN A 92 -5.45 -9.73 12.85
C ASN A 92 -4.04 -10.32 13.01
N GLN A 93 -3.84 -11.63 12.88
CA GLN A 93 -2.49 -12.20 12.94
C GLN A 93 -1.65 -11.72 11.74
N LEU A 94 -0.38 -11.43 12.03
CA LEU A 94 0.64 -11.19 11.01
C LEU A 94 1.48 -12.46 10.84
N ASP A 95 1.86 -12.77 9.60
CA ASP A 95 2.88 -13.79 9.32
C ASP A 95 4.11 -13.09 8.74
N LEU A 96 5.04 -12.77 9.63
CA LEU A 96 6.19 -11.93 9.33
C LEU A 96 7.19 -12.69 8.45
N PHE A 97 7.97 -11.98 7.64
CA PHE A 97 9.19 -12.61 7.11
C PHE A 97 10.11 -12.96 8.28
N GLN A 98 10.85 -14.06 8.17
CA GLN A 98 11.70 -14.56 9.26
C GLN A 98 12.75 -13.52 9.72
N ASP A 99 13.30 -12.74 8.79
CA ASP A 99 14.23 -11.65 9.08
C ASP A 99 13.58 -10.55 9.94
N ALA A 100 12.31 -10.21 9.69
CA ALA A 100 11.51 -9.29 10.48
C ALA A 100 11.20 -9.84 11.88
N PHE A 101 10.71 -11.09 11.96
CA PHE A 101 10.34 -11.71 13.23
C PHE A 101 11.52 -11.76 14.20
N SER A 102 12.71 -12.12 13.69
CA SER A 102 13.94 -12.22 14.48
C SER A 102 14.37 -10.90 15.13
N GLN A 103 13.85 -9.75 14.68
CA GLN A 103 14.13 -8.45 15.28
C GLN A 103 13.34 -8.21 16.56
N ILE A 104 12.18 -8.86 16.74
CA ILE A 104 11.22 -8.49 17.80
C ILE A 104 10.84 -9.65 18.72
N GLY A 105 11.26 -10.88 18.42
CA GLY A 105 11.03 -12.04 19.27
C GLY A 105 11.95 -13.22 18.93
N PRO A 106 12.03 -14.22 19.83
CA PRO A 106 12.91 -15.35 19.65
C PRO A 106 12.29 -16.37 18.69
N LEU A 107 13.04 -16.82 17.68
CA LEU A 107 12.54 -17.69 16.62
C LEU A 107 11.98 -19.03 17.14
N ASP A 108 12.52 -19.55 18.24
CA ASP A 108 12.07 -20.79 18.88
C ASP A 108 10.64 -20.70 19.42
N ALA A 109 10.16 -19.50 19.76
CA ALA A 109 8.78 -19.30 20.22
C ALA A 109 7.75 -19.59 19.11
N SER A 110 8.14 -19.47 17.83
CA SER A 110 7.31 -19.63 16.61
C SER A 110 6.10 -18.69 16.48
N ILE A 111 5.47 -18.31 17.60
CA ILE A 111 4.36 -17.36 17.70
C ILE A 111 4.63 -16.45 18.90
N ILE A 112 4.47 -15.13 18.71
CA ILE A 112 4.65 -14.12 19.75
C ILE A 112 3.43 -13.19 19.82
N ASN A 113 3.18 -12.62 21.00
CA ASN A 113 2.24 -11.52 21.15
C ASN A 113 2.85 -10.24 20.59
N ILE A 114 2.10 -9.51 19.77
CA ILE A 114 2.50 -8.23 19.22
C ILE A 114 1.40 -7.19 19.41
N ASN A 115 1.78 -5.92 19.29
CA ASN A 115 0.86 -4.88 18.88
C ASN A 115 1.32 -4.28 17.56
N TYR A 116 0.39 -3.84 16.72
CA TYR A 116 0.75 -3.10 15.52
C TYR A 116 -0.26 -2.01 15.19
N GLU A 117 0.19 -1.02 14.44
CA GLU A 117 -0.67 0.03 13.89
C GLU A 117 -0.24 0.35 12.46
N THR A 118 -1.19 0.82 11.65
CA THR A 118 -0.87 1.38 10.33
C THR A 118 -0.10 2.68 10.50
N VAL A 119 1.04 2.79 9.82
CA VAL A 119 1.89 3.99 9.80
C VAL A 119 2.22 4.37 8.37
N SER A 120 2.73 5.58 8.16
CA SER A 120 3.32 5.90 6.86
C SER A 120 4.56 5.04 6.61
N CYS A 121 4.80 4.69 5.34
CA CYS A 121 6.05 4.05 4.96
C CYS A 121 7.26 5.01 5.07
N ASP A 122 7.06 6.33 5.04
CA ASP A 122 8.08 7.39 5.10
C ASP A 122 9.13 7.31 3.97
N LEU A 123 8.66 6.99 2.76
CA LEU A 123 9.44 6.92 1.54
C LEU A 123 9.60 8.31 0.93
N ASN A 124 10.84 8.66 0.59
CA ASN A 124 11.18 9.94 -0.04
C ASN A 124 11.04 9.93 -1.57
N SER A 125 10.97 8.74 -2.18
CA SER A 125 10.77 8.56 -3.61
C SER A 125 9.28 8.62 -4.00
N PRO A 126 8.93 9.06 -5.22
CA PRO A 126 7.56 9.05 -5.69
C PRO A 126 6.96 7.64 -5.77
N LEU A 127 5.63 7.56 -5.72
CA LEU A 127 4.93 6.33 -6.11
C LEU A 127 5.03 6.13 -7.62
N PHE A 128 4.77 4.91 -8.08
CA PHE A 128 4.73 4.60 -9.51
C PHE A 128 3.66 3.55 -9.81
N VAL A 129 3.27 3.49 -11.08
CA VAL A 129 2.32 2.51 -11.59
C VAL A 129 2.95 1.64 -12.65
N ARG A 130 2.42 0.42 -12.78
CA ARG A 130 2.77 -0.51 -13.85
C ARG A 130 1.52 -1.11 -14.47
N ASN A 131 1.52 -1.19 -15.79
CA ASN A 131 0.55 -2.02 -16.51
C ASN A 131 0.90 -3.50 -16.36
N LYS A 132 -0.10 -4.33 -16.07
CA LYS A 132 0.08 -5.78 -16.00
C LYS A 132 0.57 -6.34 -17.34
N ASP A 133 1.27 -7.47 -17.29
CA ASP A 133 1.49 -8.28 -18.49
C ASP A 133 0.17 -8.57 -19.22
N GLY A 134 0.18 -8.39 -20.54
CA GLY A 134 -1.00 -8.49 -21.41
C GLY A 134 -1.93 -7.28 -21.42
N ALA A 135 -1.66 -6.23 -20.64
CA ALA A 135 -2.43 -4.98 -20.70
C ALA A 135 -2.29 -4.29 -22.06
N SER A 136 -3.38 -3.66 -22.48
CA SER A 136 -3.48 -2.91 -23.74
C SER A 136 -4.72 -2.01 -23.69
N LYS A 137 -4.96 -1.26 -24.78
CA LYS A 137 -6.23 -0.53 -24.93
C LYS A 137 -7.47 -1.41 -24.90
N TRP A 138 -7.32 -2.73 -25.12
CA TRP A 138 -8.41 -3.71 -25.10
C TRP A 138 -8.57 -4.42 -23.76
N TRP A 139 -7.58 -4.33 -22.87
CA TRP A 139 -7.63 -4.90 -21.52
C TRP A 139 -6.81 -4.07 -20.53
N PHE A 140 -7.47 -3.43 -19.57
CA PHE A 140 -6.82 -2.58 -18.57
C PHE A 140 -6.63 -3.32 -17.25
N SER A 141 -5.38 -3.38 -16.77
CA SER A 141 -5.02 -3.86 -15.44
C SER A 141 -3.74 -3.16 -15.01
N MET A 142 -3.80 -2.39 -13.92
CA MET A 142 -2.69 -1.54 -13.46
C MET A 142 -2.46 -1.73 -11.96
N GLN A 143 -1.19 -1.71 -11.54
CA GLN A 143 -0.78 -1.86 -10.16
C GLN A 143 -0.06 -0.60 -9.68
N VAL A 144 -0.29 -0.21 -8.42
CA VAL A 144 0.38 0.90 -7.76
C VAL A 144 1.46 0.34 -6.83
N PHE A 145 2.61 1.01 -6.81
CA PHE A 145 3.77 0.65 -6.00
C PHE A 145 4.28 1.85 -5.22
N ASN A 146 5.04 1.57 -4.16
CA ASN A 146 5.84 2.57 -3.45
C ASN A 146 5.01 3.74 -2.87
N ALA A 147 3.73 3.48 -2.55
CA ALA A 147 2.86 4.42 -1.86
C ALA A 147 3.20 4.47 -0.36
N ASN A 148 3.13 5.65 0.23
CA ASN A 148 3.37 5.91 1.65
C ASN A 148 2.18 5.57 2.54
N GLN A 149 1.00 5.46 1.95
CA GLN A 149 -0.24 5.08 2.61
C GLN A 149 -0.95 4.00 1.80
N PRO A 150 -1.84 3.20 2.42
CA PRO A 150 -2.68 2.27 1.68
C PRO A 150 -3.45 3.03 0.58
N VAL A 151 -3.32 2.56 -0.67
CA VAL A 151 -4.10 3.10 -1.78
C VAL A 151 -5.57 2.77 -1.53
N THR A 152 -6.49 3.66 -1.82
CA THR A 152 -7.94 3.44 -1.69
C THR A 152 -8.62 3.34 -3.05
N SER A 153 -8.18 4.12 -4.04
CA SER A 153 -8.68 4.04 -5.42
C SER A 153 -7.62 4.36 -6.47
N LEU A 154 -7.85 3.85 -7.68
CA LEU A 154 -7.23 4.29 -8.92
C LEU A 154 -8.35 4.59 -9.91
N ASP A 155 -8.59 5.86 -10.21
CA ASP A 155 -9.58 6.26 -11.21
C ASP A 155 -8.88 6.56 -12.54
N VAL A 156 -9.58 6.36 -13.64
CA VAL A 156 -9.06 6.56 -15.00
C VAL A 156 -9.88 7.62 -15.72
N SER A 157 -9.21 8.47 -16.48
CA SER A 157 -9.82 9.44 -17.39
C SER A 157 -9.27 9.23 -18.80
N THR A 158 -10.18 9.29 -19.78
CA THR A 158 -9.88 9.18 -21.22
C THR A 158 -10.05 10.52 -21.95
N ASP A 159 -10.35 11.60 -21.22
CA ASP A 159 -10.70 12.92 -21.77
C ASP A 159 -9.87 14.06 -21.17
N GLY A 160 -8.67 13.74 -20.66
CA GLY A 160 -7.75 14.71 -20.09
C GLY A 160 -8.19 15.22 -18.72
N GLY A 161 -8.75 14.34 -17.88
CA GLY A 161 -9.12 14.61 -16.50
C GLY A 161 -10.48 15.31 -16.31
N LYS A 162 -11.29 15.44 -17.37
CA LYS A 162 -12.60 16.09 -17.30
C LYS A 162 -13.66 15.17 -16.67
N ALA A 163 -13.62 13.89 -17.00
CA ALA A 163 -14.45 12.85 -16.39
C ALA A 163 -13.60 11.69 -15.85
N TRP A 164 -14.03 11.12 -14.73
CA TRP A 164 -13.34 10.04 -14.03
C TRP A 164 -14.19 8.78 -14.00
N GLN A 165 -13.57 7.66 -14.37
CA GLN A 165 -14.15 6.33 -14.37
C GLN A 165 -13.47 5.52 -13.27
N THR A 166 -14.27 4.99 -12.34
CA THR A 166 -13.75 4.18 -11.23
C THR A 166 -13.34 2.79 -11.69
N THR A 167 -12.22 2.31 -11.16
CA THR A 167 -11.78 0.92 -11.29
C THR A 167 -12.14 0.11 -10.05
N ILE A 168 -12.05 -1.20 -10.15
CA ILE A 168 -12.14 -2.11 -9.01
C ILE A 168 -10.77 -2.72 -8.72
N ARG A 169 -10.41 -2.76 -7.43
CA ARG A 169 -9.25 -3.52 -6.98
C ARG A 169 -9.59 -5.02 -6.97
N ARG A 170 -8.68 -5.83 -7.48
CA ARG A 170 -8.72 -7.29 -7.41
C ARG A 170 -7.96 -7.80 -6.19
N ASP A 171 -8.27 -9.03 -5.80
CA ASP A 171 -7.62 -9.72 -4.68
C ASP A 171 -6.10 -9.87 -4.80
N TYR A 172 -5.54 -9.68 -5.99
CA TYR A 172 -4.10 -9.74 -6.27
C TYR A 172 -3.46 -8.35 -6.49
N ASN A 173 -4.08 -7.29 -5.98
CA ASN A 173 -3.59 -5.90 -5.96
C ASN A 173 -3.45 -5.21 -7.34
N TYR A 174 -4.32 -5.54 -8.29
CA TYR A 174 -4.44 -4.77 -9.53
C TYR A 174 -5.79 -4.06 -9.59
N PHE A 175 -5.80 -2.92 -10.27
CA PHE A 175 -6.97 -2.11 -10.56
C PHE A 175 -7.42 -2.35 -11.99
N GLU A 176 -8.69 -2.71 -12.15
CA GLU A 176 -9.26 -3.14 -13.41
C GLU A 176 -10.60 -2.46 -13.69
N ARG A 177 -10.95 -2.37 -14.98
CA ARG A 177 -12.25 -1.84 -15.37
C ARG A 177 -13.37 -2.77 -14.87
N PRO A 178 -14.41 -2.27 -14.18
CA PRO A 178 -15.45 -3.12 -13.59
C PRO A 178 -16.20 -3.97 -14.62
N SER A 179 -16.47 -3.41 -15.79
CA SER A 179 -17.12 -4.11 -16.91
C SER A 179 -16.19 -5.10 -17.65
N GLY A 180 -14.94 -5.22 -17.25
CA GLY A 180 -13.89 -5.87 -18.03
C GLY A 180 -13.44 -5.04 -19.24
N GLY A 181 -12.43 -5.57 -19.94
CA GLY A 181 -11.82 -4.94 -21.11
C GLY A 181 -10.94 -3.73 -20.77
N GLY A 182 -10.58 -2.97 -21.80
CA GLY A 182 -9.79 -1.75 -21.70
C GLY A 182 -10.61 -0.49 -22.00
N PHE A 183 -9.92 0.64 -22.14
CA PHE A 183 -10.53 1.95 -22.37
C PHE A 183 -10.56 2.36 -23.85
N GLY A 184 -10.01 1.56 -24.75
CA GLY A 184 -10.03 1.80 -26.20
C GLY A 184 -9.12 2.93 -26.69
N THR A 185 -8.29 3.51 -25.81
CA THR A 185 -7.34 4.59 -26.11
C THR A 185 -5.91 4.13 -25.90
N ASP A 186 -4.96 4.70 -26.65
CA ASP A 186 -3.54 4.35 -26.52
C ASP A 186 -2.88 4.97 -25.27
N ALA A 187 -3.50 6.00 -24.69
CA ALA A 187 -3.10 6.59 -23.42
C ALA A 187 -4.31 6.98 -22.57
N VAL A 188 -4.08 7.06 -21.25
CA VAL A 188 -5.07 7.47 -20.24
C VAL A 188 -4.45 8.44 -19.24
N THR A 189 -5.28 9.12 -18.45
CA THR A 189 -4.86 9.81 -17.22
C THR A 189 -5.31 8.96 -16.04
N VAL A 190 -4.46 8.77 -15.04
CA VAL A 190 -4.82 8.02 -13.82
C VAL A 190 -4.72 8.91 -12.60
N ARG A 191 -5.64 8.74 -11.67
CA ARG A 191 -5.63 9.41 -10.36
C ARG A 191 -5.67 8.35 -9.27
N ILE A 192 -4.64 8.36 -8.44
CA ILE A 192 -4.49 7.47 -7.31
C ILE A 192 -4.90 8.26 -6.07
N THR A 193 -5.78 7.68 -5.25
CA THR A 193 -6.14 8.24 -3.94
C THR A 193 -5.62 7.31 -2.86
N CYS A 194 -4.99 7.89 -1.84
CA CYS A 194 -4.48 7.16 -0.69
C CYS A 194 -5.37 7.35 0.55
N ALA A 195 -5.16 6.52 1.58
CA ALA A 195 -5.99 6.49 2.79
C ALA A 195 -5.99 7.81 3.59
N ASN A 196 -4.94 8.62 3.47
CA ASN A 196 -4.87 9.96 4.05
C ASN A 196 -5.63 11.03 3.24
N GLY A 197 -6.27 10.66 2.13
CA GLY A 197 -6.97 11.57 1.22
C GLY A 197 -6.07 12.28 0.20
N ALA A 198 -4.75 12.13 0.29
CA ALA A 198 -3.84 12.68 -0.70
C ALA A 198 -3.97 11.94 -2.04
N GLN A 199 -3.70 12.66 -3.12
CA GLN A 199 -3.86 12.16 -4.48
C GLN A 199 -2.61 12.39 -5.33
N GLN A 200 -2.35 11.46 -6.24
CA GLN A 200 -1.36 11.60 -7.31
C GLN A 200 -2.05 11.41 -8.65
N THR A 201 -1.87 12.37 -9.56
CA THR A 201 -2.40 12.30 -10.93
C THR A 201 -1.24 12.15 -11.89
N LEU A 202 -1.30 11.11 -12.72
CA LEU A 202 -0.34 10.90 -13.79
C LEU A 202 -1.06 11.07 -15.13
N TRP A 203 -0.48 11.92 -15.99
CA TRP A 203 -1.04 12.32 -17.28
C TRP A 203 -0.39 11.55 -18.43
N ASN A 204 -1.17 11.27 -19.47
CA ASN A 204 -0.70 10.67 -20.72
C ASN A 204 0.06 9.34 -20.54
N ILE A 205 -0.54 8.44 -19.76
CA ILE A 205 -0.01 7.14 -19.39
C ILE A 205 -0.35 6.13 -20.49
N GLY A 206 0.68 5.57 -21.14
CA GLY A 206 0.50 4.52 -22.14
C GLY A 206 -0.15 3.27 -21.52
N VAL A 207 -0.89 2.52 -22.32
CA VAL A 207 -1.66 1.33 -21.86
C VAL A 207 -0.99 -0.01 -22.17
N ASP A 208 0.18 0.01 -22.79
CA ASP A 208 0.91 -1.20 -23.15
C ASP A 208 1.41 -1.95 -21.91
N GLY A 209 1.28 -3.27 -21.92
CA GLY A 209 1.73 -4.15 -20.85
C GLY A 209 3.21 -3.97 -20.54
N TRP A 210 3.58 -4.22 -19.27
CA TRP A 210 4.93 -4.01 -18.73
C TRP A 210 5.47 -2.58 -18.73
N SER A 211 4.67 -1.59 -19.13
CA SER A 211 5.07 -0.19 -19.05
C SER A 211 4.99 0.35 -17.62
N TRP A 212 5.97 1.18 -17.25
CA TRP A 212 6.10 1.81 -15.93
C TRP A 212 6.00 3.32 -16.03
N PHE A 213 5.35 3.95 -15.05
CA PHE A 213 5.18 5.40 -15.01
C PHE A 213 5.31 5.92 -13.58
N THR A 214 6.18 6.91 -13.39
CA THR A 214 6.47 7.50 -12.09
C THR A 214 5.60 8.74 -11.86
N ALA A 215 4.99 8.84 -10.69
CA ALA A 215 4.25 10.04 -10.32
C ALA A 215 5.18 11.20 -9.94
N SER A 216 4.63 12.41 -9.83
CA SER A 216 5.39 13.58 -9.37
C SER A 216 5.72 13.55 -7.88
N GLY A 217 5.02 12.73 -7.09
CA GLY A 217 5.19 12.65 -5.65
C GLY A 217 4.63 11.34 -5.09
N ASN A 218 4.35 11.37 -3.79
CA ASN A 218 3.85 10.21 -3.06
C ASN A 218 2.49 10.55 -2.41
N CYS A 219 1.76 9.51 -2.06
CA CYS A 219 0.65 9.54 -1.14
C CYS A 219 0.75 8.27 -0.29
#